data_AF-A0AAD7K2B2-F1
#
_entry.id   AF-A0AAD7K2B2-F1
#
_cell.length_a   1.000
_cell.length_b   1.000
_cell.length_c   1.000
_cell.angle_alpha   90.00
_cell.angle_beta   90.00
_cell.angle_gamma   90.00
#
_symmetry.space_group_name_H-M   'P 1'
#
loop_
_entity.id
_entity.type
_entity.pdbx_description
1 polymer ?
#
loop_
_entity_poly.entity_id
_entity_poly.type
_entity_poly.pdbx_seq_one_letter_code
_entity_poly.pdbx_strand_id
1 'polypeptide(L)'
;MMSATYTDLMMKKFSADNPDDAFPGLVRTPMMIPKHWALKPFLPLISTAAFTVEPEVCAEYQLSALFDSTPGFTRRGAKGDNIGYEAANPENVRQLWDHTVGAMKD
;
A
#
# COMPACT_ATOMS: atom_id res chain seq x y z
N MET A 1 -0.48 8.45 -16.79
CA MET A 1 -1.71 8.46 -15.98
C MET A 1 -1.69 7.21 -15.11
N MET A 2 -1.12 7.31 -13.90
CA MET A 2 -1.18 6.20 -12.94
C MET A 2 -2.57 6.24 -12.31
N SER A 3 -3.41 5.25 -12.63
CA SER A 3 -4.73 5.10 -12.00
C SER A 3 -4.56 5.04 -10.48
N ALA A 4 -5.27 5.90 -9.75
CA ALA A 4 -5.37 5.79 -8.30
C ALA A 4 -5.96 4.41 -7.98
N THR A 5 -5.20 3.58 -7.28
CA THR A 5 -5.66 2.22 -6.96
C THR A 5 -6.82 2.31 -5.97
N TYR A 6 -7.70 1.30 -5.95
CA TYR A 6 -8.84 1.22 -5.01
C TYR A 6 -8.42 1.54 -3.56
N THR A 7 -7.26 1.06 -3.16
CA THR A 7 -6.63 1.33 -1.86
C THR A 7 -6.28 2.80 -1.67
N ASP A 8 -5.72 3.49 -2.68
CA ASP A 8 -5.39 4.93 -2.58
C ASP A 8 -6.64 5.78 -2.33
N LEU A 9 -7.78 5.43 -2.94
CA LEU A 9 -9.05 6.13 -2.75
C LEU A 9 -9.60 5.96 -1.33
N MET A 10 -9.54 4.72 -0.81
CA MET A 10 -9.92 4.42 0.57
C MET A 10 -9.01 5.15 1.56
N MET A 11 -7.70 5.08 1.36
CA MET A 11 -6.72 5.69 2.25
C MET A 11 -6.76 7.21 2.23
N LYS A 12 -7.08 7.83 1.09
CA LYS A 12 -7.32 9.28 1.05
C LYS A 12 -8.45 9.69 1.98
N LYS A 13 -9.57 8.96 1.97
CA LYS A 13 -10.69 9.25 2.86
C LYS A 13 -10.36 8.93 4.31
N PHE A 14 -9.68 7.81 4.56
CA PHE A 14 -9.27 7.40 5.89
C PHE A 14 -8.24 8.35 6.54
N SER A 15 -7.30 8.88 5.74
CA SER A 15 -6.28 9.84 6.20
C SER A 15 -6.84 11.19 6.64
N ALA A 16 -8.07 11.53 6.20
CA ALA A 16 -8.76 12.72 6.69
C ALA A 16 -9.14 12.57 8.17
N ASP A 17 -9.40 11.34 8.60
CA ASP A 17 -9.79 10.99 9.98
C ASP A 17 -8.59 10.48 10.81
N ASN A 18 -7.55 9.92 10.16
CA ASN A 18 -6.36 9.35 10.80
C ASN A 18 -5.08 9.76 10.04
N PRO A 19 -4.51 10.95 10.32
CA PRO A 19 -3.41 11.51 9.52
C PRO A 19 -2.04 10.85 9.73
N ASP A 20 -1.88 10.02 10.77
CA ASP A 20 -0.58 9.48 11.20
C ASP A 20 -0.32 8.02 10.77
N ASP A 21 -1.20 7.44 9.94
CA ASP A 21 -1.08 6.04 9.51
C ASP A 21 -0.31 5.87 8.18
N ALA A 22 0.62 4.91 8.17
CA ALA A 22 1.46 4.58 7.01
C ALA A 22 1.36 3.09 6.63
N PHE A 23 1.16 2.81 5.34
CA PHE A 23 0.99 1.45 4.83
C PHE A 23 2.20 0.98 3.99
N PRO A 24 2.68 -0.26 4.18
CA PRO A 24 3.83 -0.77 3.43
C PRO A 24 3.49 -1.05 1.96
N GLY A 25 4.52 -0.96 1.11
CA GLY A 25 4.49 -1.46 -0.27
C GLY A 25 4.62 -2.98 -0.36
N LEU A 26 5.13 -3.50 -1.48
CA LEU A 26 5.40 -4.93 -1.66
C LEU A 26 6.58 -5.39 -0.76
N VAL A 27 6.27 -6.13 0.30
CA VAL A 27 7.25 -6.69 1.25
C VAL A 27 7.29 -8.21 1.16
N ARG A 28 8.45 -8.82 1.41
CA ARG A 28 8.57 -10.27 1.62
C ARG A 28 7.87 -10.70 2.90
N THR A 29 6.56 -10.89 2.82
CA THR A 29 5.75 -11.44 3.91
C THR A 29 5.49 -12.93 3.67
N PRO A 30 5.13 -13.70 4.72
CA PRO A 30 4.69 -15.09 4.57
C PRO A 30 3.53 -15.28 3.59
N MET A 31 2.82 -14.21 3.22
CA MET A 31 1.79 -14.20 2.18
C MET A 31 2.34 -14.53 0.78
N MET A 32 3.62 -14.23 0.52
CA MET A 32 4.30 -14.54 -0.73
C MET A 32 4.75 -16.02 -0.82
N ILE A 33 4.63 -16.78 0.26
CA ILE A 33 4.98 -18.20 0.29
C ILE A 33 3.87 -19.00 -0.39
N PRO A 34 4.13 -19.66 -1.54
CA PRO A 34 3.11 -20.43 -2.23
C PRO A 34 2.62 -21.60 -1.37
N LYS A 35 1.31 -21.67 -1.14
CA LYS A 35 0.69 -22.77 -0.38
C LYS A 35 0.70 -24.07 -1.17
N HIS A 36 0.67 -23.99 -2.51
CA HIS A 36 0.67 -25.16 -3.39
C HIS A 36 2.08 -25.72 -3.56
N TRP A 37 2.24 -27.04 -3.38
CA TRP A 37 3.53 -27.72 -3.41
C TRP A 37 4.27 -27.57 -4.74
N ALA A 38 3.56 -27.55 -5.87
CA ALA A 38 4.16 -27.39 -7.20
C ALA A 38 4.76 -26.00 -7.45
N LEU A 39 4.39 -25.00 -6.64
CA LEU A 39 4.94 -23.64 -6.74
C LEU A 39 6.15 -23.42 -5.81
N LYS A 40 6.40 -24.36 -4.88
CA LYS A 40 7.54 -24.28 -3.95
C LYS A 40 8.91 -24.25 -4.64
N PRO A 41 9.16 -24.96 -5.77
CA PRO A 41 10.44 -24.85 -6.47
C PRO A 41 10.74 -23.44 -7.03
N PHE A 42 9.72 -22.59 -7.20
CA PHE A 42 9.88 -21.21 -7.67
C PHE A 42 10.08 -20.20 -6.53
N LEU A 43 9.99 -20.63 -5.27
CA LEU A 43 10.29 -19.79 -4.10
C LEU A 43 11.63 -19.04 -4.17
N PRO A 44 12.77 -19.66 -4.54
CA PRO A 44 14.03 -18.91 -4.63
C PRO A 44 14.02 -17.83 -5.73
N LEU A 45 13.17 -17.96 -6.75
CA LEU A 45 13.02 -16.95 -7.80
C LEU A 45 12.23 -15.73 -7.29
N ILE A 46 11.13 -15.98 -6.57
CA ILE A 46 10.33 -14.94 -5.88
C ILE A 46 11.17 -14.30 -4.76
N SER A 47 11.88 -15.19 -4.07
CA SER A 47 13.07 -15.11 -3.24
C SER A 47 14.10 -14.02 -3.51
N THR A 48 14.40 -13.86 -4.78
CA THR A 48 15.55 -13.08 -5.27
C THR A 48 15.11 -12.04 -6.29
N ALA A 49 13.82 -11.97 -6.58
CA ALA A 49 13.24 -10.96 -7.44
C ALA A 49 13.60 -9.57 -6.90
N ALA A 50 14.25 -8.77 -7.76
CA ALA A 50 14.76 -7.43 -7.49
C ALA A 50 13.70 -6.41 -7.02
N PHE A 51 12.44 -6.81 -6.98
CA PHE A 51 11.28 -6.01 -6.58
C PHE A 51 10.85 -6.25 -5.12
N THR A 52 11.59 -7.08 -4.37
CA THR A 52 11.22 -7.44 -3.00
C THR A 52 12.35 -7.12 -2.03
N VAL A 53 12.02 -6.45 -0.93
CA VAL A 53 12.96 -6.06 0.14
C VAL A 53 12.80 -6.96 1.36
N GLU A 54 13.85 -7.04 2.18
CA GLU A 54 13.79 -7.69 3.48
C GLU A 54 12.83 -6.92 4.42
N PRO A 55 12.16 -7.61 5.36
CA PRO A 55 11.22 -6.97 6.28
C PRO A 55 11.81 -5.80 7.07
N GLU A 56 13.07 -5.91 7.49
CA GLU A 56 13.79 -4.90 8.27
C GLU A 56 13.99 -3.63 7.44
N VAL A 57 14.41 -3.79 6.19
CA VAL A 57 14.60 -2.67 5.24
C VAL A 57 13.27 -2.00 4.93
N CYS A 58 12.18 -2.77 4.82
CA CYS A 58 10.85 -2.18 4.68
C CYS A 58 10.47 -1.38 5.93
N ALA A 59 10.73 -1.89 7.12
CA ALA A 59 10.41 -1.20 8.36
C ALA A 59 11.15 0.15 8.45
N GLU A 60 12.42 0.19 8.03
CA GLU A 60 13.19 1.45 7.92
C GLU A 60 12.54 2.41 6.91
N TYR A 61 12.20 1.94 5.71
CA TYR A 61 11.52 2.78 4.71
C TYR A 61 10.18 3.33 5.18
N GLN A 62 9.41 2.53 5.94
CA GLN A 62 8.15 2.98 6.52
C GLN A 62 8.37 4.02 7.62
N LEU A 63 9.36 3.80 8.49
CA LEU A 63 9.65 4.71 9.58
C LEU A 63 10.17 6.05 9.06
N SER A 64 11.09 6.02 8.08
CA SER A 64 11.54 7.23 7.38
C SER A 64 10.39 7.93 6.66
N ALA A 65 9.52 7.18 5.98
CA ALA A 65 8.36 7.74 5.31
C ALA A 65 7.38 8.43 6.29
N LEU A 66 7.21 7.87 7.49
CA LEU A 66 6.37 8.43 8.55
C LEU A 66 6.96 9.76 9.07
N PHE A 67 8.25 9.77 9.41
CA PHE A 67 8.91 10.99 9.89
C PHE A 67 9.02 12.09 8.82
N ASP A 68 9.19 11.72 7.56
CA ASP A 68 9.26 12.67 6.44
C ASP A 68 7.87 13.01 5.86
N SER A 69 6.78 12.48 6.42
CA SER A 69 5.43 12.75 5.93
C SER A 69 4.91 14.12 6.38
N THR A 70 4.21 14.78 5.47
CA THR A 70 3.39 15.95 5.79
C THR A 70 2.01 15.50 6.23
N PRO A 71 1.34 16.22 7.14
CA PRO A 71 -0.02 15.87 7.57
C PRO A 71 -0.97 15.60 6.40
N GLY A 72 -1.68 14.46 6.45
CA GLY A 72 -2.63 14.03 5.44
C GLY A 72 -2.09 12.94 4.48
N PHE A 73 -2.79 12.71 3.38
CA PHE A 73 -2.45 11.63 2.45
C PHE A 73 -1.15 11.89 1.68
N THR A 74 -0.13 11.07 1.92
CA THR A 74 1.08 11.04 1.09
C THR A 74 1.29 9.65 0.51
N ARG A 75 1.62 9.59 -0.78
CA ARG A 75 1.88 8.32 -1.46
C ARG A 75 3.38 8.09 -1.52
N ARG A 76 3.82 6.93 -1.01
CA ARG A 76 5.23 6.56 -0.92
C ARG A 76 5.53 5.37 -1.83
N GLY A 77 6.70 5.39 -2.46
CA GLY A 77 7.22 4.34 -3.30
C GLY A 77 7.76 3.17 -2.49
N ALA A 78 8.22 2.14 -3.21
CA ALA A 78 8.75 0.91 -2.61
C ALA A 78 10.02 1.12 -1.75
N LYS A 79 10.64 2.30 -1.82
CA LYS A 79 11.82 2.68 -1.04
C LYS A 79 11.58 3.85 -0.08
N GLY A 80 10.31 4.16 0.22
CA GLY A 80 9.95 5.30 1.08
C GLY A 80 10.03 6.67 0.42
N ASP A 81 10.37 6.72 -0.88
CA ASP A 81 10.41 7.94 -1.67
C ASP A 81 8.99 8.51 -1.89
N ASN A 82 8.85 9.84 -1.93
CA ASN A 82 7.57 10.46 -2.29
C ASN A 82 7.35 10.33 -3.79
N ILE A 83 6.40 9.50 -4.21
CA ILE A 83 6.08 9.28 -5.62
C ILE A 83 4.96 10.20 -6.12
N GLY A 84 4.49 11.11 -5.27
CA GLY A 84 3.40 12.02 -5.56
C GLY A 84 2.04 11.31 -5.66
N TYR A 85 0.99 12.11 -5.65
CA TYR A 85 -0.38 11.64 -5.82
C TYR A 85 -1.13 12.57 -6.76
N GLU A 86 -1.67 12.00 -7.83
CA GLU A 86 -2.67 12.68 -8.65
C GLU A 86 -4.04 12.49 -8.01
N ALA A 87 -4.67 13.59 -7.62
CA ALA A 87 -5.96 13.55 -6.96
C ALA A 87 -7.01 12.88 -7.85
N ALA A 88 -7.54 11.75 -7.39
CA ALA A 88 -8.68 11.12 -8.03
C ALA A 88 -9.92 12.02 -7.98
N ASN A 89 -10.83 11.82 -8.95
CA ASN A 89 -12.10 12.52 -9.02
C ASN A 89 -12.87 12.35 -7.69
N PRO A 90 -13.27 13.45 -7.02
CA PRO A 90 -13.97 13.42 -5.74
C PRO A 90 -15.22 12.53 -5.74
N GLU A 91 -15.96 12.48 -6.85
CA GLU A 91 -17.18 11.67 -6.94
C GLU A 91 -16.86 10.17 -6.93
N ASN A 92 -15.75 9.75 -7.56
CA ASN A 92 -15.31 8.36 -7.53
C ASN A 92 -14.87 7.94 -6.12
N VAL A 93 -14.21 8.84 -5.37
CA VAL A 93 -13.84 8.58 -3.97
C VAL A 93 -15.08 8.39 -3.10
N ARG A 94 -16.11 9.22 -3.30
CA ARG A 94 -17.37 9.15 -2.56
C ARG A 94 -18.13 7.86 -2.85
N GLN A 95 -18.35 7.52 -4.12
CA GLN A 95 -19.07 6.32 -4.54
C GLN A 95 -18.40 5.04 -4.01
N LEU A 96 -17.07 4.98 -4.08
CA LEU A 96 -16.30 3.86 -3.57
C LEU A 96 -16.48 3.69 -2.06
N TRP A 97 -16.40 4.78 -1.30
CA TRP A 97 -16.58 4.74 0.14
C TRP A 97 -17.99 4.29 0.53
N ASP A 98 -19.02 4.87 -0.10
CA ASP A 98 -20.41 4.57 0.21
C ASP A 98 -20.72 3.10 -0.08
N HIS A 99 -20.20 2.56 -1.18
CA HIS A 99 -20.25 1.13 -1.50
C HIS A 99 -19.57 0.27 -0.42
N THR A 100 -18.34 0.60 -0.04
CA THR A 100 -17.57 -0.17 0.95
C THR A 100 -18.23 -0.17 2.33
N VAL A 101 -18.72 0.98 2.79
CA VAL A 101 -19.44 1.08 4.07
C VAL A 101 -20.77 0.33 4.01
N GLY A 102 -21.48 0.38 2.88
CA GLY A 102 -22.69 -0.42 2.66
C GLY A 102 -22.43 -1.92 2.81
N ALA A 103 -21.39 -2.43 2.13
CA ALA A 103 -21.02 -3.84 2.16
C ALA A 103 -20.53 -4.35 3.53
N MET A 104 -20.14 -3.47 4.47
CA MET A 104 -19.72 -3.86 5.83
C MET A 104 -20.85 -3.85 6.86
N LYS A 105 -22.06 -3.40 6.48
CA LYS A 105 -23.23 -3.37 7.36
C LYS A 105 -24.11 -4.62 7.26
N ASP A 106 -23.84 -5.46 6.27
CA ASP A 106 -24.44 -6.79 6.09
C ASP A 106 -23.58 -7.88 6.74
#